data_AF-A0A0M8W7K2-F1
#
_entry.id   AF-A0A0M8W7K2-F1
#
_cell.length_a   1.000
_cell.length_b   1.000
_cell.length_c   1.000
_cell.angle_alpha   90.00
_cell.angle_beta   90.00
_cell.angle_gamma   90.00
#
_symmetry.space_group_name_H-M   'P 1'
#
loop_
_entity.id
_entity.type
_entity.pdbx_description
1 polymer ?
#
loop_
_entity_poly.entity_id
_entity_poly.type
_entity_poly.pdbx_seq_one_letter_code
_entity_poly.pdbx_strand_id
1 'polypeptide(L)'
;MRWREGVHVATFEEIAVGLQRVAGKAEEANAALTQAGQLASEAAALLTEVMQGSGSLEDEFNQAAQMWINVAKGTAELSEIVAAGCREVERYRRTLQSDVPTQPPSQANPSTPPPTPAPSTASPSASSEPTWADRQREQLPTYVTSGFYRDQEGNSDVVQSGQDVQDEHQKIAEHLRAEGFPPTGPGRVTTGEHVEGKVAWRLRNSGDTHVDLVINFPMCAGPYSCKNLVPFILKPGQSMTVHDPMKTRTFHGRSTR
;
A
#
# COMPACT_ATOMS: atom_id res chain seq x y z
N MET A 1 27.27 -18.33 -19.22
CA MET A 1 26.45 -19.03 -18.22
C MET A 1 27.14 -18.95 -16.86
N ARG A 2 26.82 -17.92 -16.07
CA ARG A 2 27.22 -17.82 -14.65
C ARG A 2 26.02 -18.24 -13.81
N TRP A 3 26.27 -19.10 -12.84
CA TRP A 3 25.26 -19.68 -11.95
C TRP A 3 24.76 -18.65 -10.94
N ARG A 4 23.50 -18.83 -10.56
CA ARG A 4 22.62 -17.97 -9.75
C ARG A 4 23.25 -17.57 -8.41
N GLU A 5 23.14 -16.28 -8.06
CA GLU A 5 23.26 -15.83 -6.66
C GLU A 5 22.10 -16.41 -5.85
N GLY A 6 22.43 -17.00 -4.69
CA GLY A 6 21.49 -17.68 -3.82
C GLY A 6 20.48 -16.72 -3.20
N VAL A 7 19.23 -17.16 -3.12
CA VAL A 7 18.18 -16.46 -2.36
C VAL A 7 18.59 -16.44 -0.88
N HIS A 8 18.93 -15.26 -0.37
CA HIS A 8 19.22 -15.07 1.04
C HIS A 8 17.93 -15.20 1.84
N VAL A 9 17.77 -16.32 2.55
CA VAL A 9 16.68 -16.50 3.51
C VAL A 9 17.12 -15.81 4.80
N ALA A 10 16.40 -14.77 5.20
CA ALA A 10 16.69 -14.08 6.46
C ALA A 10 16.63 -15.07 7.62
N THR A 11 17.64 -15.02 8.49
CA THR A 11 17.70 -15.84 9.69
C THR A 11 16.66 -15.38 10.71
N PHE A 12 16.27 -16.27 11.61
CA PHE A 12 15.35 -15.93 12.71
C PHE A 12 15.86 -14.75 13.55
N GLU A 13 17.18 -14.67 13.77
CA GLU A 13 17.82 -13.58 14.50
C GLU A 13 17.70 -12.25 13.76
N GLU A 14 17.90 -12.23 12.44
CA GLU A 14 17.71 -11.03 11.61
C GLU A 14 16.26 -10.55 11.63
N ILE A 15 15.29 -11.47 11.60
CA ILE A 15 13.86 -11.14 11.72
C ILE A 15 13.59 -10.52 13.11
N ALA A 16 14.10 -11.11 14.19
CA ALA A 16 13.92 -10.61 15.54
C ALA A 16 14.52 -9.19 15.72
N VAL A 17 15.73 -8.96 15.22
CA VAL A 17 16.38 -7.63 15.24
C VAL A 17 15.58 -6.63 14.39
N GLY A 18 15.05 -7.06 13.25
CA GLY A 18 14.18 -6.25 12.40
C GLY A 18 12.91 -5.80 13.14
N LEU A 19 12.22 -6.74 13.78
CA LEU A 19 11.00 -6.45 14.57
C LEU A 19 11.30 -5.52 15.74
N GLN A 20 12.44 -5.69 16.44
CA GLN A 20 12.85 -4.78 17.52
C GLN A 20 13.06 -3.35 17.04
N ARG A 21 13.70 -3.18 15.87
CA ARG A 21 13.91 -1.86 15.26
C ARG A 21 12.59 -1.20 14.89
N VAL A 22 11.64 -1.96 14.34
CA VAL A 22 10.30 -1.46 14.00
C VAL A 22 9.57 -1.02 15.26
N ALA A 23 9.59 -1.83 16.33
CA ALA A 23 8.97 -1.49 17.60
C ALA A 23 9.53 -0.18 18.19
N GLY A 24 10.87 -0.04 18.24
CA GLY A 24 11.50 1.18 18.73
C GLY A 24 11.11 2.44 17.93
N LYS A 25 11.12 2.35 16.60
CA LYS A 25 10.68 3.47 15.75
C LYS A 25 9.20 3.82 15.94
N ALA A 26 8.37 2.82 16.17
CA ALA A 26 6.95 3.04 16.40
C ALA A 26 6.68 3.69 17.77
N GLU A 27 7.46 3.35 18.80
CA GLU A 27 7.45 4.05 20.09
C GLU A 27 7.88 5.51 19.97
N GLU A 28 8.97 5.79 19.25
CA GLU A 28 9.43 7.16 18.96
C GLU A 28 8.35 7.97 18.22
N ALA A 29 7.75 7.38 17.18
CA ALA A 29 6.67 8.01 16.43
C ALA A 29 5.45 8.30 17.31
N ASN A 30 5.09 7.36 18.20
CA ASN A 30 3.96 7.51 19.11
C ASN A 30 4.19 8.62 20.15
N ALA A 31 5.42 8.73 20.67
CA ALA A 31 5.83 9.80 21.57
C ALA A 31 5.73 11.17 20.86
N ALA A 32 6.22 11.26 19.62
CA ALA A 32 6.14 12.48 18.82
C ALA A 32 4.68 12.89 18.52
N LEU A 33 3.80 11.92 18.19
CA LEU A 33 2.36 12.17 17.99
C LEU A 33 1.69 12.68 19.27
N THR A 34 2.02 12.09 20.41
CA THR A 34 1.49 12.52 21.71
C THR A 34 1.90 13.96 22.03
N GLN A 35 3.19 14.29 21.82
CA GLN A 35 3.70 15.64 22.01
C GLN A 35 3.02 16.65 21.07
N ALA A 36 2.85 16.29 19.79
CA ALA A 36 2.17 17.13 18.82
C ALA A 36 0.71 17.42 19.22
N GLY A 37 0.00 16.41 19.72
CA GLY A 37 -1.38 16.58 20.21
C GLY A 37 -1.50 17.46 21.44
N GLN A 38 -0.52 17.38 22.35
CA GLN A 38 -0.45 18.28 23.52
C GLN A 38 -0.21 19.72 23.08
N LEU A 39 0.78 19.97 22.24
CA LEU A 39 1.11 21.32 21.73
C LEU A 39 -0.05 21.93 20.93
N ALA A 40 -0.75 21.12 20.13
CA ALA A 40 -1.95 21.57 19.41
C ALA A 40 -3.08 21.96 20.37
N SER A 41 -3.28 21.18 21.44
CA SER A 41 -4.29 21.49 22.47
C SER A 41 -3.95 22.77 23.24
N GLU A 42 -2.68 22.97 23.58
CA GLU A 42 -2.18 24.19 24.21
C GLU A 42 -2.35 25.41 23.31
N ALA A 43 -2.03 25.29 22.01
CA ALA A 43 -2.23 26.36 21.04
C ALA A 43 -3.71 26.77 20.91
N ALA A 44 -4.63 25.79 20.87
CA ALA A 44 -6.06 26.06 20.87
C ALA A 44 -6.52 26.81 22.14
N ALA A 45 -6.02 26.40 23.31
CA ALA A 45 -6.34 27.05 24.57
C ALA A 45 -5.84 28.51 24.62
N LEU A 46 -4.59 28.75 24.21
CA LEU A 46 -4.01 30.10 24.14
C LEU A 46 -4.77 31.01 23.18
N LEU A 47 -5.16 30.51 22.00
CA LEU A 47 -5.98 31.28 21.05
C LEU A 47 -7.34 31.63 21.64
N THR A 48 -7.98 30.69 22.34
CA THR A 48 -9.28 30.90 22.99
C THR A 48 -9.18 31.93 24.12
N GLU A 49 -8.09 31.91 24.90
CA GLU A 49 -7.84 32.86 26.00
C GLU A 49 -7.61 34.28 25.46
N VAL A 50 -6.72 34.44 24.48
CA VAL A 50 -6.39 35.74 23.89
C VAL A 50 -7.59 36.39 23.20
N MET A 51 -8.53 35.58 22.70
CA MET A 51 -9.72 36.05 22.00
C MET A 51 -10.80 36.64 22.92
N GLN A 52 -10.74 36.41 24.23
CA GLN A 52 -11.75 36.95 25.14
C GLN A 52 -11.74 38.49 25.12
N GLY A 53 -12.73 39.08 24.43
CA GLY A 53 -12.90 40.52 24.30
C GLY A 53 -12.44 41.13 22.96
N SER A 54 -12.04 40.34 21.96
CA SER A 54 -11.53 40.86 20.67
C SER A 54 -12.62 41.28 19.65
N GLY A 55 -13.91 41.22 20.01
CA GLY A 55 -14.99 41.77 19.20
C GLY A 55 -15.11 41.11 17.81
N SER A 56 -14.90 41.88 16.75
CA SER A 56 -15.18 41.47 15.35
C SER A 56 -14.27 40.36 14.79
N LEU A 57 -13.20 39.96 15.50
CA LEU A 57 -12.30 38.89 15.06
C LEU A 57 -12.63 37.53 15.68
N GLU A 58 -13.63 37.46 16.56
CA GLU A 58 -13.98 36.26 17.34
C GLU A 58 -14.24 35.04 16.45
N ASP A 59 -14.88 35.21 15.28
CA ASP A 59 -15.15 34.10 14.36
C ASP A 59 -13.88 33.50 13.73
N GLU A 60 -12.92 34.34 13.34
CA GLU A 60 -11.66 33.89 12.73
C GLU A 60 -10.77 33.15 13.74
N PHE A 61 -10.70 33.68 14.97
CA PHE A 61 -9.96 33.03 16.06
C PHE A 61 -10.62 31.72 16.50
N ASN A 62 -11.94 31.66 16.57
CA ASN A 62 -12.68 30.42 16.82
C ASN A 62 -12.40 29.37 15.74
N GLN A 63 -12.38 29.79 14.47
CA GLN A 63 -12.02 28.88 13.38
C GLN A 63 -10.58 28.36 13.53
N ALA A 64 -9.63 29.24 13.85
CA ALA A 64 -8.24 28.85 14.06
C ALA A 64 -8.07 27.90 15.26
N ALA A 65 -8.72 28.18 16.38
CA ALA A 65 -8.72 27.30 17.55
C ALA A 65 -9.32 25.93 17.22
N GLN A 66 -10.41 25.89 16.45
CA GLN A 66 -11.03 24.64 16.01
C GLN A 66 -10.12 23.82 15.09
N MET A 67 -9.31 24.47 14.23
CA MET A 67 -8.31 23.77 13.43
C MET A 67 -7.25 23.07 14.31
N TRP A 68 -6.78 23.72 15.36
CA TRP A 68 -5.83 23.12 16.31
C TRP A 68 -6.44 21.96 17.11
N ILE A 69 -7.71 22.08 17.53
CA ILE A 69 -8.45 20.97 18.16
C ILE A 69 -8.53 19.77 17.22
N ASN A 70 -8.79 20.00 15.93
CA ASN A 70 -8.84 18.93 14.95
C ASN A 70 -7.48 18.26 14.76
N VAL A 71 -6.37 19.01 14.81
CA VAL A 71 -5.01 18.45 14.80
C VAL A 71 -4.79 17.57 16.02
N ALA A 72 -5.11 18.05 17.22
CA ALA A 72 -4.96 17.28 18.46
C ALA A 72 -5.73 15.96 18.40
N LYS A 73 -6.98 16.00 17.92
CA LYS A 73 -7.80 14.80 17.71
C LYS A 73 -7.15 13.84 16.70
N GLY A 74 -6.72 14.34 15.54
CA GLY A 74 -6.08 13.51 14.51
C GLY A 74 -4.79 12.85 14.99
N THR A 75 -3.99 13.55 15.80
CA THR A 75 -2.77 12.97 16.39
C THR A 75 -3.07 11.86 17.39
N ALA A 76 -4.16 11.98 18.17
CA ALA A 76 -4.60 10.93 19.09
C ALA A 76 -5.09 9.68 18.33
N GLU A 77 -5.89 9.86 17.28
CA GLU A 77 -6.35 8.75 16.43
C GLU A 77 -5.17 8.01 15.77
N LEU A 78 -4.19 8.74 15.24
CA LEU A 78 -2.97 8.14 14.68
C LEU A 78 -2.14 7.41 15.73
N SER A 79 -2.02 7.97 16.93
CA SER A 79 -1.32 7.35 18.07
C SER A 79 -1.96 6.00 18.44
N GLU A 80 -3.29 5.91 18.46
CA GLU A 80 -4.00 4.66 18.72
C GLU A 80 -3.73 3.59 17.64
N ILE A 81 -3.68 3.99 16.37
CA ILE A 81 -3.36 3.09 15.25
C ILE A 81 -1.94 2.55 15.37
N VAL A 82 -0.96 3.42 15.64
CA VAL A 82 0.44 3.01 15.83
C VAL A 82 0.55 2.07 17.03
N ALA A 83 -0.08 2.39 18.15
CA ALA A 83 -0.09 1.55 19.33
C ALA A 83 -0.75 0.18 19.07
N ALA A 84 -1.80 0.11 18.27
CA ALA A 84 -2.41 -1.14 17.84
C ALA A 84 -1.44 -1.98 16.99
N GLY A 85 -0.75 -1.36 16.03
CA GLY A 85 0.29 -2.02 15.23
C GLY A 85 1.42 -2.60 16.09
N CYS A 86 1.91 -1.83 17.07
CA CYS A 86 2.93 -2.32 18.02
C CYS A 86 2.46 -3.55 18.81
N ARG A 87 1.20 -3.58 19.26
CA ARG A 87 0.64 -4.73 19.99
C ARG A 87 0.60 -5.99 19.12
N GLU A 88 0.29 -5.86 17.83
CA GLU A 88 0.27 -6.98 16.90
C GLU A 88 1.69 -7.50 16.59
N VAL A 89 2.64 -6.61 16.35
CA VAL A 89 4.06 -6.96 16.17
C VAL A 89 4.60 -7.69 17.39
N GLU A 90 4.27 -7.21 18.58
CA GLU A 90 4.69 -7.83 19.84
C GLU A 90 4.02 -9.19 20.07
N ARG A 91 2.74 -9.34 19.69
CA ARG A 91 2.06 -10.65 19.71
C ARG A 91 2.76 -11.65 18.80
N TYR A 92 3.08 -11.23 17.57
CA TYR A 92 3.79 -12.08 16.61
C TYR A 92 5.20 -12.46 17.11
N ARG A 93 5.91 -11.51 17.71
CA ARG A 93 7.21 -11.78 18.35
C ARG A 93 7.10 -12.86 19.44
N ARG A 94 6.07 -12.81 20.29
CA ARG A 94 5.83 -13.84 21.31
C ARG A 94 5.52 -15.21 20.70
N THR A 95 4.76 -15.28 19.61
CA THR A 95 4.51 -16.56 18.93
C THR A 95 5.80 -17.17 18.39
N LEU A 96 6.67 -16.34 17.80
CA LEU A 96 7.98 -16.78 17.32
C LEU A 96 8.91 -17.26 18.44
N GLN A 97 8.80 -16.69 19.65
CA GLN A 97 9.59 -17.11 20.81
C GLN A 97 9.01 -18.33 21.53
N SER A 98 7.75 -18.68 21.30
CA SER A 98 7.05 -19.75 22.03
C SER A 98 7.10 -21.11 21.33
N ASP A 99 7.71 -21.24 20.14
CA ASP A 99 7.85 -22.54 19.46
C ASP A 99 9.14 -23.29 19.83
N VAL A 100 9.04 -24.07 20.92
CA VAL A 100 9.51 -25.46 20.93
C VAL A 100 8.26 -26.35 20.85
N PRO A 101 7.94 -26.97 19.71
CA PRO A 101 6.84 -27.90 19.64
C PRO A 101 7.22 -29.21 20.35
N THR A 102 6.74 -29.41 21.57
CA THR A 102 6.61 -30.78 22.12
C THR A 102 5.41 -31.42 21.46
N GLN A 103 5.68 -32.22 20.43
CA GLN A 103 4.69 -33.02 19.70
C GLN A 103 4.09 -34.11 20.62
N PRO A 104 2.76 -34.20 20.80
CA PRO A 104 2.14 -35.36 21.44
C PRO A 104 2.12 -36.57 20.46
N PRO A 105 2.24 -37.80 20.97
CA PRO A 105 2.40 -39.00 20.13
C PRO A 105 1.12 -39.34 19.36
N SER A 106 1.30 -39.63 18.07
CA SER A 106 0.29 -40.22 17.19
C SER A 106 -0.25 -41.54 17.76
N GLN A 107 -1.56 -41.59 18.01
CA GLN A 107 -2.28 -42.85 18.10
C GLN A 107 -2.55 -43.39 16.70
N ALA A 108 -1.93 -44.53 16.41
CA ALA A 108 -2.27 -45.40 15.31
C ALA A 108 -3.65 -46.02 15.54
N ASN A 109 -4.46 -46.13 14.48
CA ASN A 109 -5.53 -47.13 14.41
C ASN A 109 -5.64 -47.72 13.00
N PRO A 110 -6.08 -48.99 12.89
CA PRO A 110 -5.70 -49.89 11.82
C PRO A 110 -6.71 -49.99 10.67
N SER A 111 -6.21 -50.58 9.60
CA SER A 111 -6.79 -50.89 8.29
C SER A 111 -8.13 -51.64 8.29
N THR A 112 -8.99 -51.29 7.33
CA THR A 112 -10.12 -52.14 6.87
C THR A 112 -10.08 -52.23 5.31
N PRO A 113 -10.25 -53.43 4.70
CA PRO A 113 -10.11 -53.68 3.25
C PRO A 113 -11.39 -53.38 2.42
N PRO A 114 -11.32 -53.42 1.05
CA PRO A 114 -12.27 -52.72 0.16
C PRO A 114 -13.36 -53.64 -0.44
N PRO A 115 -14.42 -53.05 -1.04
CA PRO A 115 -15.11 -53.67 -2.16
C PRO A 115 -15.13 -52.80 -3.44
N THR A 116 -14.67 -53.43 -4.52
CA THR A 116 -15.05 -53.45 -5.95
C THR A 116 -15.75 -52.24 -6.62
N PRO A 117 -15.31 -51.83 -7.85
CA PRO A 117 -15.76 -50.62 -8.52
C PRO A 117 -16.95 -50.82 -9.48
N ALA A 118 -17.77 -49.76 -9.63
CA ALA A 118 -18.63 -49.55 -10.80
C ALA A 118 -18.66 -48.04 -11.15
N PRO A 119 -18.81 -47.67 -12.43
CA PRO A 119 -18.31 -46.42 -12.97
C PRO A 119 -19.36 -45.31 -12.88
N SER A 120 -18.96 -44.14 -12.41
CA SER A 120 -19.64 -42.89 -12.75
C SER A 120 -18.63 -41.75 -12.71
N THR A 121 -18.24 -41.39 -13.93
CA THR A 121 -17.60 -40.15 -14.34
C THR A 121 -18.30 -38.94 -13.74
N ALA A 122 -17.77 -38.46 -12.62
CA ALA A 122 -17.80 -37.05 -12.28
C ALA A 122 -16.35 -36.63 -12.12
N SER A 123 -15.82 -35.97 -13.15
CA SER A 123 -14.51 -35.32 -13.03
C SER A 123 -14.61 -34.34 -11.86
N PRO A 124 -13.73 -34.43 -10.84
CA PRO A 124 -13.64 -33.38 -9.85
C PRO A 124 -13.25 -32.11 -10.60
N SER A 125 -14.07 -31.07 -10.51
CA SER A 125 -13.69 -29.72 -10.95
C SER A 125 -12.34 -29.41 -10.31
N ALA A 126 -11.29 -29.43 -11.12
CA ALA A 126 -9.96 -29.08 -10.68
C ALA A 126 -10.05 -27.67 -10.10
N SER A 127 -9.84 -27.54 -8.79
CA SER A 127 -9.60 -26.26 -8.15
C SER A 127 -8.38 -25.66 -8.83
N SER A 128 -8.62 -24.74 -9.78
CA SER A 128 -7.56 -24.03 -10.49
C SER A 128 -6.62 -23.44 -9.44
N GLU A 129 -5.33 -23.75 -9.55
CA GLU A 129 -4.33 -23.14 -8.68
C GLU A 129 -4.46 -21.62 -8.75
N PRO A 130 -4.33 -20.90 -7.62
CA PRO A 130 -4.38 -19.44 -7.62
C PRO A 130 -3.40 -18.87 -8.65
N THR A 131 -3.81 -17.84 -9.38
CA THR A 131 -2.87 -17.20 -10.32
C THR A 131 -1.78 -16.47 -9.55
N TRP A 132 -0.67 -16.12 -10.24
CA TRP A 132 0.35 -15.28 -9.63
C TRP A 132 -0.24 -13.96 -9.10
N ALA A 133 -1.15 -13.33 -9.86
CA ALA A 133 -1.80 -12.10 -9.46
C ALA A 133 -2.65 -12.27 -8.19
N ASP A 134 -3.33 -13.40 -8.04
CA ASP A 134 -4.13 -13.67 -6.83
C ASP A 134 -3.25 -13.80 -5.59
N ARG A 135 -2.14 -14.55 -5.70
CA ARG A 135 -1.17 -14.67 -4.60
C ARG A 135 -0.55 -13.34 -4.19
N GLN A 136 -0.25 -12.45 -5.16
CA GLN A 136 0.29 -11.14 -4.82
C GLN A 136 -0.77 -10.25 -4.17
N ARG A 137 -2.01 -10.30 -4.65
CA ARG A 137 -3.11 -9.50 -4.11
C ARG A 137 -3.39 -9.83 -2.64
N GLU A 138 -3.30 -11.09 -2.25
CA GLU A 138 -3.48 -11.54 -0.86
C GLU A 138 -2.44 -10.94 0.11
N GLN A 139 -1.27 -10.52 -0.39
CA GLN A 139 -0.19 -9.93 0.41
C GLN A 139 -0.26 -8.42 0.49
N LEU A 140 -1.15 -7.77 -0.28
CA LEU A 140 -1.25 -6.31 -0.32
C LEU A 140 -1.93 -5.77 0.95
N PRO A 141 -1.42 -4.66 1.53
CA PRO A 141 -2.09 -3.98 2.63
C PRO A 141 -3.53 -3.63 2.27
N THR A 142 -4.48 -3.91 3.17
CA THR A 142 -5.92 -3.68 2.91
C THR A 142 -6.41 -2.30 3.38
N TYR A 143 -5.64 -1.60 4.22
CA TYR A 143 -6.00 -0.29 4.76
C TYR A 143 -5.73 0.88 3.80
N VAL A 144 -5.07 0.63 2.65
CA VAL A 144 -4.75 1.64 1.63
C VAL A 144 -4.70 0.98 0.25
N THR A 145 -5.05 1.73 -0.80
CA THR A 145 -4.86 1.24 -2.17
C THR A 145 -3.36 1.01 -2.41
N SER A 146 -3.03 -0.25 -2.67
CA SER A 146 -1.66 -0.72 -2.82
C SER A 146 -1.55 -1.58 -4.07
N GLY A 147 -0.35 -1.68 -4.59
CA GLY A 147 -0.02 -2.64 -5.62
C GLY A 147 1.39 -3.19 -5.49
N PHE A 148 1.61 -4.30 -6.16
CA PHE A 148 2.91 -4.96 -6.30
C PHE A 148 3.24 -4.99 -7.78
N TYR A 149 4.37 -4.43 -8.17
CA TYR A 149 4.83 -4.51 -9.56
C TYR A 149 6.05 -5.40 -9.69
N ARG A 150 6.24 -5.96 -10.88
CA ARG A 150 7.43 -6.71 -11.27
C ARG A 150 7.83 -6.31 -12.68
N ASP A 151 9.08 -5.89 -12.83
CA ASP A 151 9.65 -5.52 -14.13
C ASP A 151 10.22 -6.74 -14.89
N GLN A 152 10.83 -6.47 -16.05
CA GLN A 152 11.39 -7.49 -16.93
C GLN A 152 12.66 -8.13 -16.35
N GLU A 153 13.42 -7.41 -15.53
CA GLU A 153 14.63 -7.90 -14.86
C GLU A 153 14.30 -8.71 -13.59
N GLY A 154 13.04 -8.67 -13.16
CA GLY A 154 12.53 -9.36 -11.98
C GLY A 154 12.63 -8.51 -10.72
N ASN A 155 12.99 -7.23 -10.82
CA ASN A 155 12.87 -6.33 -9.67
C ASN A 155 11.39 -6.12 -9.36
N SER A 156 11.09 -6.01 -8.08
CA SER A 156 9.72 -5.89 -7.60
C SER A 156 9.66 -5.08 -6.32
N ASP A 157 8.60 -4.29 -6.18
CA ASP A 157 8.38 -3.49 -4.98
C ASP A 157 6.88 -3.20 -4.78
N VAL A 158 6.52 -2.86 -3.53
CA VAL A 158 5.16 -2.46 -3.16
C VAL A 158 5.01 -0.95 -3.34
N VAL A 159 3.92 -0.54 -3.97
CA VAL A 159 3.58 0.86 -4.23
C VAL A 159 2.23 1.18 -3.60
N GLN A 160 2.15 2.30 -2.91
CA GLN A 160 0.91 2.75 -2.28
C GLN A 160 0.39 4.04 -2.94
N SER A 161 -0.93 4.18 -2.94
CA SER A 161 -1.60 5.41 -3.36
C SER A 161 -1.32 6.57 -2.40
N GLY A 162 -1.58 7.80 -2.85
CA GLY A 162 -1.38 9.02 -2.08
C GLY A 162 -0.12 9.77 -2.51
N GLN A 163 0.25 10.80 -1.76
CA GLN A 163 1.45 11.57 -2.03
C GLN A 163 2.70 10.81 -1.57
N ASP A 164 3.74 10.88 -2.38
CA ASP A 164 5.06 10.34 -2.04
C ASP A 164 6.00 11.47 -1.59
N VAL A 165 7.06 11.09 -0.86
CA VAL A 165 8.05 12.03 -0.31
C VAL A 165 8.99 12.61 -1.39
N GLN A 166 9.01 12.03 -2.59
CA GLN A 166 9.93 12.40 -3.68
C GLN A 166 9.27 13.24 -4.78
N ASP A 167 8.07 13.75 -4.51
CA ASP A 167 7.23 14.53 -5.42
C ASP A 167 6.98 13.84 -6.78
N GLU A 168 6.99 12.51 -6.83
CA GLU A 168 6.67 11.71 -8.03
C GLU A 168 5.29 12.08 -8.56
N HIS A 169 4.30 12.17 -7.66
CA HIS A 169 2.95 12.61 -7.98
C HIS A 169 2.88 14.00 -8.66
N GLN A 170 3.75 14.94 -8.28
CA GLN A 170 3.80 16.28 -8.90
C GLN A 170 4.39 16.21 -10.31
N LYS A 171 5.47 15.46 -10.49
CA LYS A 171 6.11 15.26 -11.81
C LYS A 171 5.15 14.60 -12.81
N ILE A 172 4.36 13.62 -12.35
CA ILE A 172 3.32 12.99 -13.16
C ILE A 172 2.23 14.00 -13.55
N ALA A 173 1.78 14.82 -12.60
CA ALA A 173 0.77 15.85 -12.86
C ALA A 173 1.27 16.91 -13.86
N GLU A 174 2.52 17.34 -13.74
CA GLU A 174 3.17 18.26 -14.69
C GLU A 174 3.30 17.64 -16.08
N HIS A 175 3.74 16.39 -16.17
CA HIS A 175 3.81 15.66 -17.44
C HIS A 175 2.43 15.57 -18.10
N LEU A 176 1.40 15.15 -17.37
CA LEU A 176 0.04 15.05 -17.91
C LEU A 176 -0.52 16.43 -18.31
N ARG A 177 -0.16 17.50 -17.60
CA ARG A 177 -0.53 18.87 -17.99
C ARG A 177 0.13 19.27 -19.31
N ALA A 178 1.40 18.93 -19.51
CA ALA A 178 2.12 19.17 -20.76
C ALA A 178 1.51 18.39 -21.93
N GLU A 179 0.96 17.21 -21.67
CA GLU A 179 0.18 16.40 -22.63
C GLU A 179 -1.26 16.95 -22.88
N GLY A 180 -1.62 18.08 -22.28
CA GLY A 180 -2.91 18.74 -22.49
C GLY A 180 -4.05 18.22 -21.61
N PHE A 181 -3.75 17.44 -20.56
CA PHE A 181 -4.76 17.04 -19.57
C PHE A 181 -4.85 18.08 -18.45
N PRO A 182 -5.93 18.89 -18.41
CA PRO A 182 -6.09 19.89 -17.37
C PRO A 182 -6.29 19.22 -16.00
N PRO A 183 -5.98 19.94 -14.91
CA PRO A 183 -6.29 19.44 -13.59
C PRO A 183 -7.80 19.27 -13.39
N THR A 184 -8.20 18.22 -12.66
CA THR A 184 -9.59 17.99 -12.27
C THR A 184 -9.88 18.61 -10.90
N GLY A 185 -11.03 19.26 -10.74
CA GLY A 185 -11.44 19.85 -9.46
C GLY A 185 -10.53 21.02 -9.01
N PRO A 186 -10.14 21.13 -7.72
CA PRO A 186 -9.34 22.25 -7.18
C PRO A 186 -7.86 22.21 -7.66
N GLY A 187 -7.63 22.05 -8.97
CA GLY A 187 -6.30 22.18 -9.56
C GLY A 187 -5.44 20.92 -9.55
N ARG A 188 -5.98 19.70 -9.33
CA ARG A 188 -5.16 18.48 -9.17
C ARG A 188 -5.41 17.41 -10.24
N VAL A 189 -4.33 16.87 -10.81
CA VAL A 189 -4.34 15.63 -11.61
C VAL A 189 -4.04 14.48 -10.65
N THR A 190 -5.08 13.84 -10.10
CA THR A 190 -4.91 12.84 -9.03
C THR A 190 -4.29 11.53 -9.51
N THR A 191 -4.15 11.31 -10.82
CA THR A 191 -3.50 10.11 -11.37
C THR A 191 -2.07 9.93 -10.88
N GLY A 192 -1.35 11.02 -10.58
CA GLY A 192 -0.01 10.95 -9.99
C GLY A 192 0.02 10.34 -8.58
N GLU A 193 -1.10 10.37 -7.87
CA GLU A 193 -1.23 9.76 -6.54
C GLU A 193 -1.70 8.31 -6.61
N HIS A 194 -2.17 7.86 -7.77
CA HIS A 194 -2.65 6.49 -7.94
C HIS A 194 -1.46 5.54 -8.19
N VAL A 195 -1.61 4.30 -7.73
CA VAL A 195 -0.57 3.26 -7.86
C VAL A 195 -0.17 3.06 -9.33
N GLU A 196 -1.15 3.02 -10.23
CA GLU A 196 -0.93 2.78 -11.65
C GLU A 196 -0.16 3.93 -12.32
N GLY A 197 -0.41 5.17 -11.90
CA GLY A 197 0.31 6.34 -12.42
C GLY A 197 1.77 6.32 -12.02
N LYS A 198 2.04 5.99 -10.75
CA LYS A 198 3.40 5.88 -10.21
C LYS A 198 4.22 4.79 -10.89
N VAL A 199 3.66 3.59 -11.00
CA VAL A 199 4.35 2.47 -11.67
C VAL A 199 4.59 2.77 -13.15
N ALA A 200 3.63 3.38 -13.86
CA ALA A 200 3.84 3.83 -15.23
C ALA A 200 4.96 4.88 -15.35
N TRP A 201 5.07 5.79 -14.38
CA TRP A 201 6.14 6.79 -14.34
C TRP A 201 7.51 6.18 -14.08
N ARG A 202 7.60 5.20 -13.17
CA ARG A 202 8.83 4.45 -12.94
C ARG A 202 9.27 3.69 -14.19
N LEU A 203 8.34 2.99 -14.84
CA LEU A 203 8.58 2.33 -16.13
C LEU A 203 9.08 3.34 -17.19
N ARG A 204 8.46 4.53 -17.29
CA ARG A 204 8.91 5.60 -18.18
C ARG A 204 10.40 5.94 -17.99
N ASN A 205 10.89 5.88 -16.76
CA ASN A 205 12.22 6.33 -16.38
C ASN A 205 13.28 5.21 -16.28
N SER A 206 12.88 3.96 -16.05
CA SER A 206 13.83 2.84 -15.90
C SER A 206 14.45 2.38 -17.22
N GLY A 207 13.73 2.55 -18.34
CA GLY A 207 14.15 2.05 -19.65
C GLY A 207 13.60 0.65 -19.98
N ASP A 208 12.88 0.02 -19.06
CA ASP A 208 12.19 -1.25 -19.30
C ASP A 208 11.11 -1.10 -20.37
N THR A 209 10.78 -2.22 -21.02
CA THR A 209 9.72 -2.27 -22.04
C THR A 209 8.38 -2.75 -21.50
N HIS A 210 8.39 -3.46 -20.36
CA HIS A 210 7.19 -4.07 -19.78
C HIS A 210 7.22 -4.10 -18.26
N VAL A 211 6.06 -3.95 -17.64
CA VAL A 211 5.87 -4.21 -16.20
C VAL A 211 4.50 -4.86 -15.95
N ASP A 212 4.47 -5.88 -15.09
CA ASP A 212 3.23 -6.43 -14.53
C ASP A 212 2.93 -5.73 -13.20
N LEU A 213 1.69 -5.31 -12.98
CA LEU A 213 1.22 -4.63 -11.79
C LEU A 213 -0.04 -5.32 -11.26
N VAL A 214 -0.03 -5.76 -10.01
CA VAL A 214 -1.21 -6.25 -9.29
C VAL A 214 -1.68 -5.16 -8.33
N ILE A 215 -2.97 -4.84 -8.31
CA ILE A 215 -3.56 -3.88 -7.37
C ILE A 215 -4.72 -4.49 -6.59
N ASN A 216 -4.94 -3.99 -5.36
CA ASN A 216 -6.01 -4.43 -4.47
C ASN A 216 -7.34 -3.69 -4.67
N PHE A 217 -7.38 -2.64 -5.49
CA PHE A 217 -8.56 -1.83 -5.73
C PHE A 217 -8.90 -1.76 -7.23
N PRO A 218 -10.17 -1.70 -7.64
CA PRO A 218 -10.53 -1.53 -9.04
C PRO A 218 -9.94 -0.25 -9.63
N MET A 219 -9.37 -0.33 -10.84
CA MET A 219 -8.89 0.86 -11.53
C MET A 219 -10.02 1.89 -11.65
N CYS A 220 -9.72 3.17 -11.41
CA CYS A 220 -10.71 4.24 -11.47
C CYS A 220 -11.38 4.37 -12.85
N ALA A 221 -12.54 5.03 -12.90
CA ALA A 221 -13.34 5.23 -14.11
C ALA A 221 -13.52 6.72 -14.42
N GLY A 222 -13.91 7.06 -15.65
CA GLY A 222 -14.12 8.44 -16.10
C GLY A 222 -13.03 8.94 -17.07
N PRO A 223 -13.21 10.15 -17.64
CA PRO A 223 -12.36 10.68 -18.69
C PRO A 223 -10.89 10.86 -18.24
N TYR A 224 -10.67 11.25 -16.98
CA TYR A 224 -9.35 11.44 -16.37
C TYR A 224 -8.91 10.27 -15.47
N SER A 225 -9.39 9.06 -15.77
CA SER A 225 -9.01 7.86 -15.03
C SER A 225 -7.64 7.31 -15.46
N CYS A 226 -7.00 6.52 -14.60
CA CYS A 226 -5.79 5.76 -14.93
C CYS A 226 -5.96 4.91 -16.19
N LYS A 227 -7.16 4.38 -16.44
CA LYS A 227 -7.46 3.63 -17.68
C LYS A 227 -7.19 4.44 -18.95
N ASN A 228 -7.41 5.75 -18.89
CA ASN A 228 -7.23 6.64 -20.04
C ASN A 228 -5.87 7.35 -20.02
N LEU A 229 -5.35 7.66 -18.83
CA LEU A 229 -4.15 8.50 -18.68
C LEU A 229 -2.83 7.72 -18.65
N VAL A 230 -2.83 6.46 -18.18
CA VAL A 230 -1.61 5.62 -18.17
C VAL A 230 -0.92 5.54 -19.55
N PRO A 231 -1.64 5.33 -20.68
CA PRO A 231 -1.03 5.35 -22.01
C PRO A 231 -0.26 6.63 -22.38
N PHE A 232 -0.58 7.77 -21.75
CA PHE A 232 0.12 9.05 -21.98
C PHE A 232 1.32 9.25 -21.05
N ILE A 233 1.41 8.46 -19.96
CA ILE A 233 2.57 8.42 -19.07
C ILE A 233 3.66 7.53 -19.68
N LEU A 234 3.29 6.38 -20.25
CA LEU A 234 4.24 5.44 -20.87
C LEU A 234 4.89 6.00 -22.15
N LYS A 235 6.15 5.66 -22.42
CA LYS A 235 6.81 5.98 -23.71
C LYS A 235 6.32 5.04 -24.82
N PRO A 236 6.42 5.45 -26.11
CA PRO A 236 6.25 4.54 -27.23
C PRO A 236 7.08 3.26 -27.07
N GLY A 237 6.46 2.11 -27.33
CA GLY A 237 7.10 0.80 -27.18
C GLY A 237 7.09 0.23 -25.76
N GLN A 238 6.69 1.01 -24.75
CA GLN A 238 6.48 0.50 -23.39
C GLN A 238 5.05 -0.02 -23.20
N SER A 239 4.91 -1.01 -22.33
CA SER A 239 3.62 -1.60 -21.97
C SER A 239 3.52 -1.90 -20.48
N MET A 240 2.31 -1.87 -19.93
CA MET A 240 2.04 -2.20 -18.53
C MET A 240 0.79 -3.06 -18.45
N THR A 241 0.89 -4.24 -17.84
CA THR A 241 -0.27 -5.09 -17.55
C THR A 241 -0.72 -4.85 -16.12
N VAL A 242 -1.97 -4.43 -15.93
CA VAL A 242 -2.58 -4.21 -14.62
C VAL A 242 -3.59 -5.31 -14.33
N HIS A 243 -3.40 -6.02 -13.22
CA HIS A 243 -4.29 -7.03 -12.66
C HIS A 243 -5.09 -6.44 -11.50
N ASP A 244 -6.18 -5.74 -11.81
CA ASP A 244 -7.10 -5.25 -10.78
C ASP A 244 -8.07 -6.37 -10.32
N PRO A 245 -8.82 -6.19 -9.21
CA PRO A 245 -9.76 -7.21 -8.73
C PRO A 245 -10.88 -7.57 -9.71
N MET A 246 -11.16 -6.74 -10.71
CA MET A 246 -12.23 -6.93 -11.68
C MET A 246 -11.74 -7.62 -12.95
N LYS A 247 -10.54 -7.24 -13.45
CA LYS A 247 -9.93 -7.82 -14.65
C LYS A 247 -8.47 -7.41 -14.85
N THR A 248 -7.81 -8.19 -15.71
CA THR A 248 -6.49 -7.87 -16.26
C THR A 248 -6.63 -6.99 -17.51
N ARG A 249 -5.76 -5.97 -17.64
CA ARG A 249 -5.70 -5.08 -18.82
C ARG A 249 -4.25 -4.74 -19.15
N THR A 250 -3.90 -4.65 -20.43
CA THR A 250 -2.59 -4.18 -20.86
C THR A 250 -2.70 -2.82 -21.54
N PHE A 251 -1.91 -1.87 -21.05
CA PHE A 251 -1.77 -0.52 -21.59
C PHE A 251 -0.48 -0.42 -22.40
N HIS A 252 -0.51 0.39 -23.45
CA HIS A 252 0.64 0.63 -24.32
C HIS A 252 0.88 2.13 -24.39
N GLY A 253 2.14 2.54 -24.32
CA GLY A 253 2.52 3.94 -24.43
C GLY A 253 2.25 4.50 -25.80
N ARG A 254 1.76 5.75 -25.83
CA ARG A 254 1.45 6.47 -27.06
C ARG A 254 2.63 7.33 -27.47
N SER A 255 2.77 7.54 -28.78
CA SER A 255 3.58 8.66 -29.27
C SER A 255 2.88 9.94 -28.90
N THR A 256 3.54 10.75 -28.08
CA THR A 256 3.17 12.15 -27.87
C THR A 256 3.34 12.85 -29.22
N ARG A 257 2.38 13.70 -29.59
CA ARG A 257 2.37 14.42 -30.88
C ARG A 257 3.25 15.65 -30.84
#